data_AF-A0A915LFP6-F1
#
_entry.id   AF-A0A915LFP6-F1
#
_cell.length_a   1.000
_cell.length_b   1.000
_cell.length_c   1.000
_cell.angle_alpha   90.00
_cell.angle_beta   90.00
_cell.angle_gamma   90.00
#
_symmetry.space_group_name_H-M   'P 1'
#
loop_
_entity.id
_entity.type
_entity.pdbx_description
1 polymer ?
#
loop_
_entity_poly.entity_id
_entity_poly.type
_entity_poly.pdbx_seq_one_letter_code
_entity_poly.pdbx_strand_id
1 'polypeptide(L)'
;MRLSNPLCLFLSSLKSSKTGFGPYRMHRVGVHFVGTEPSVLKYHHIHDKKPEQTYGLQGTNHLLPGFGKVHSKLPTKALLKKDKVYTWCSCGYSGSQPLCDGTHLTVYLPKWAIKLKPVRFIPDRDMEVWLCNCKQTKNRPFCDGSHKILLKEEKKTALSDD
;
A
#
# COMPACT_ATOMS: atom_id res chain seq x y z
N MET A 1 71.11 43.01 10.09
CA MET A 1 70.14 42.78 11.18
C MET A 1 69.39 41.50 10.84
N ARG A 2 69.91 40.34 11.24
CA ARG A 2 69.45 39.50 12.37
C ARG A 2 67.97 39.07 12.27
N LEU A 3 67.81 37.75 12.06
CA LEU A 3 66.81 36.82 12.64
C LEU A 3 65.34 37.07 12.20
N SER A 4 64.47 36.11 11.88
CA SER A 4 64.46 34.65 11.90
C SER A 4 63.06 34.23 11.39
N ASN A 5 62.97 33.27 10.46
CA ASN A 5 61.83 32.33 10.40
C ASN A 5 61.78 31.53 11.73
N PRO A 6 60.71 30.80 12.12
CA PRO A 6 59.46 30.48 11.40
C PRO A 6 58.19 30.56 12.28
N LEU A 7 57.00 30.56 11.68
CA LEU A 7 55.80 29.99 12.32
C LEU A 7 55.01 29.21 11.28
N CYS A 8 55.40 27.95 11.20
CA CYS A 8 54.57 26.85 10.74
C CYS A 8 53.35 26.72 11.68
N LEU A 9 52.43 25.81 11.33
CA LEU A 9 51.27 25.34 12.10
C LEU A 9 50.01 26.21 11.91
N PHE A 10 48.86 25.75 11.42
CA PHE A 10 48.31 24.40 11.29
C PHE A 10 47.42 24.33 10.04
N LEU A 11 47.75 23.46 9.10
CA LEU A 11 46.72 22.82 8.27
C LEU A 11 45.84 22.04 9.24
N SER A 12 44.63 22.52 9.52
CA SER A 12 43.60 21.74 10.20
C SER A 12 43.11 20.64 9.25
N SER A 13 43.95 19.61 9.12
CA SER A 13 43.53 18.27 8.71
C SER A 13 42.55 17.75 9.75
N LEU A 14 41.27 18.03 9.54
CA LEU A 14 40.20 17.27 10.18
C LEU A 14 39.73 16.20 9.21
N LYS A 15 40.61 15.20 9.11
CA LYS A 15 40.31 13.76 9.14
C LYS A 15 38.96 13.40 8.54
N SER A 16 39.02 12.93 7.29
CA SER A 16 38.05 11.99 6.71
C SER A 16 37.55 11.01 7.78
N SER A 17 36.24 10.96 8.00
CA SER A 17 35.56 10.06 8.94
C SER A 17 35.54 8.60 8.45
N LYS A 18 36.58 8.16 7.73
CA LYS A 18 36.81 6.75 7.40
C LYS A 18 37.18 6.02 8.67
N THR A 19 36.19 5.42 9.31
CA THR A 19 36.41 4.47 10.40
C THR A 19 36.85 3.13 9.81
N GLY A 20 38.18 3.00 9.66
CA GLY A 20 39.01 1.82 9.93
C GLY A 20 38.57 0.43 9.48
N PHE A 21 39.39 -0.18 8.63
CA PHE A 21 39.70 -1.62 8.72
C PHE A 21 40.70 -1.79 9.87
N GLY A 22 40.26 -2.36 11.00
CA GLY A 22 41.12 -2.58 12.17
C GLY A 22 40.44 -3.46 13.22
N PRO A 23 41.22 -4.11 14.11
CA PRO A 23 40.75 -5.21 14.97
C PRO A 23 39.78 -4.81 16.09
N TYR A 24 39.55 -3.52 16.34
CA TYR A 24 38.55 -3.02 17.29
C TYR A 24 37.22 -2.62 16.61
N ARG A 25 36.70 -3.51 15.77
CA ARG A 25 35.44 -3.36 15.02
C ARG A 25 34.18 -3.46 15.90
N MET A 26 34.28 -3.97 17.13
CA MET A 26 33.12 -4.56 17.83
C MET A 26 32.33 -3.65 18.77
N HIS A 27 32.75 -2.43 19.10
CA HIS A 27 31.98 -1.60 20.05
C HIS A 27 31.68 -0.19 19.52
N ARG A 28 30.54 -0.09 18.83
CA ARG A 28 29.66 1.08 18.91
C ARG A 28 28.26 0.60 19.23
N VAL A 29 27.75 1.01 20.39
CA VAL A 29 26.32 0.89 20.70
C VAL A 29 25.59 1.91 19.83
N GLY A 30 24.66 1.44 18.97
CA GLY A 30 23.59 2.30 18.46
C GLY A 30 23.66 2.82 17.02
N VAL A 31 24.45 2.26 16.09
CA VAL A 31 24.30 2.58 14.66
C VAL A 31 24.61 1.36 13.80
N HIS A 32 23.58 0.83 13.13
CA HIS A 32 23.67 -0.38 12.31
C HIS A 32 24.75 -0.26 11.22
N PHE A 33 25.66 -1.24 11.20
CA PHE A 33 26.71 -1.39 10.19
C PHE A 33 26.09 -1.90 8.88
N VAL A 34 26.58 -1.46 7.73
CA VAL A 34 26.27 -2.09 6.43
C VAL A 34 26.89 -3.49 6.46
N GLY A 35 26.13 -4.51 6.85
CA GLY A 35 26.60 -5.89 6.96
C GLY A 35 26.21 -6.65 8.23
N THR A 36 25.51 -6.05 9.20
CA THR A 36 24.78 -6.88 10.18
C THR A 36 23.56 -7.47 9.48
N GLU A 37 23.50 -8.80 9.42
CA GLU A 37 22.29 -9.52 8.99
C GLU A 37 21.12 -8.94 9.79
N PRO A 38 20.14 -8.29 9.14
CA PRO A 38 19.00 -7.77 9.85
C PRO A 38 18.41 -8.90 10.68
N SER A 39 17.98 -8.63 11.90
CA SER A 39 17.28 -9.62 12.73
C SER A 39 16.29 -10.37 11.86
N VAL A 40 16.26 -11.71 11.91
CA VAL A 40 15.42 -12.56 11.04
C VAL A 40 13.96 -12.09 11.00
N LEU A 41 13.50 -11.44 12.08
CA LEU A 41 12.19 -10.83 12.25
C LEU A 41 11.93 -9.54 11.45
N LYS A 42 12.93 -8.93 10.78
CA LYS A 42 12.75 -7.68 10.05
C LYS A 42 11.90 -7.86 8.78
N TYR A 43 11.82 -9.09 8.25
CA TYR A 43 11.08 -9.43 7.04
C TYR A 43 9.75 -10.14 7.30
N HIS A 44 9.52 -10.64 8.53
CA HIS A 44 8.20 -11.08 8.94
C HIS A 44 7.41 -9.85 9.40
N HIS A 45 6.87 -9.09 8.45
CA HIS A 45 5.77 -8.19 8.75
C HIS A 45 4.61 -9.05 9.25
N ILE A 46 4.55 -9.26 10.56
CA ILE A 46 3.39 -9.85 11.24
C ILE A 46 2.25 -8.92 10.88
N HIS A 47 1.33 -9.39 10.04
CA HIS A 47 0.17 -8.60 9.69
C HIS A 47 -0.66 -8.43 10.96
N ASP A 48 -0.90 -7.18 11.37
CA ASP A 48 -1.77 -6.83 12.49
C ASP A 48 -3.21 -7.26 12.17
N LYS A 49 -3.49 -8.56 12.32
CA LYS A 49 -4.83 -9.11 12.22
C LYS A 49 -5.59 -8.68 13.47
N LYS A 50 -6.72 -8.01 13.27
CA LYS A 50 -7.67 -7.77 14.35
C LYS A 50 -8.53 -9.03 14.50
N PRO A 51 -8.41 -9.80 15.59
CA PRO A 51 -9.07 -11.11 15.72
C PRO A 51 -10.60 -11.03 15.74
N GLU A 52 -11.16 -9.84 15.97
CA GLU A 52 -12.61 -9.60 16.00
C GLU A 52 -13.23 -9.43 14.61
N GLN A 53 -12.43 -9.14 13.57
CA GLN A 53 -12.92 -8.88 12.23
C GLN A 53 -12.68 -10.09 11.33
N THR A 54 -13.74 -10.80 10.95
CA THR A 54 -13.69 -12.03 10.11
C THR A 54 -12.90 -11.89 8.80
N TYR A 55 -12.82 -10.66 8.27
CA TYR A 55 -12.15 -10.35 7.01
C TYR A 55 -10.79 -9.66 7.19
N GLY A 56 -10.39 -9.36 8.44
CA GLY A 56 -9.10 -8.75 8.78
C GLY A 56 -8.75 -7.52 7.93
N LEU A 57 -9.63 -6.50 7.90
CA LEU A 57 -9.36 -5.29 7.12
C LEU A 57 -8.15 -4.54 7.67
N GLN A 58 -7.23 -4.17 6.77
CA GLN A 58 -6.02 -3.46 7.11
C GLN A 58 -6.13 -1.96 6.85
N GLY A 59 -5.77 -1.17 7.86
CA GLY A 59 -5.75 0.30 7.79
C GLY A 59 -7.15 0.93 7.64
N THR A 60 -7.19 2.15 7.12
CA THR A 60 -8.40 2.98 7.02
C THR A 60 -8.87 3.22 5.59
N ASN A 61 -8.29 2.52 4.60
CA ASN A 61 -8.59 2.74 3.18
C ASN A 61 -10.06 2.46 2.80
N HIS A 62 -10.77 1.66 3.60
CA HIS A 62 -12.19 1.37 3.42
C HIS A 62 -13.08 2.58 3.76
N LEU A 63 -12.59 3.52 4.57
CA LEU A 63 -13.29 4.75 5.00
C LEU A 63 -13.03 5.93 4.06
N LEU A 64 -12.23 5.76 3.00
CA LEU A 64 -11.90 6.85 2.10
C LEU A 64 -13.16 7.38 1.40
N PRO A 65 -13.41 8.69 1.43
CA PRO A 65 -14.56 9.30 0.79
C PRO A 65 -14.45 9.26 -0.73
N GLY A 66 -15.59 9.25 -1.40
CA GLY A 66 -15.69 9.27 -2.86
C GLY A 66 -15.69 7.88 -3.49
N PHE A 67 -16.30 7.75 -4.67
CA PHE A 67 -16.46 6.48 -5.38
C PHE A 67 -15.53 6.39 -6.59
N GLY A 68 -15.16 5.16 -6.94
CA GLY A 68 -14.31 4.89 -8.11
C GLY A 68 -15.11 4.90 -9.41
N LYS A 69 -14.40 4.77 -10.53
CA LYS A 69 -15.03 4.52 -11.83
C LYS A 69 -15.74 3.17 -11.80
N VAL A 70 -16.96 3.12 -12.35
CA VAL A 70 -17.70 1.86 -12.52
C VAL A 70 -16.97 1.00 -13.54
N HIS A 71 -16.56 -0.21 -13.14
CA HIS A 71 -15.94 -1.18 -14.04
C HIS A 71 -16.99 -2.14 -14.62
N SER A 72 -17.69 -2.87 -13.75
CA SER A 72 -18.84 -3.70 -14.13
C SER A 72 -19.96 -3.62 -13.10
N LYS A 73 -21.19 -3.90 -13.53
CA LYS A 73 -22.39 -3.81 -12.68
C LYS A 73 -22.72 -5.10 -11.95
N LEU A 74 -21.98 -6.16 -12.23
CA LEU A 74 -22.18 -7.46 -11.60
C LEU A 74 -21.09 -7.67 -10.54
N PRO A 75 -21.44 -8.18 -9.35
CA PRO A 75 -20.44 -8.56 -8.36
C PRO A 75 -19.65 -9.78 -8.83
N THR A 76 -18.41 -9.90 -8.38
CA THR A 76 -17.55 -11.04 -8.71
C THR A 76 -17.43 -11.96 -7.49
N LYS A 77 -17.71 -13.24 -7.68
CA LYS A 77 -17.49 -14.27 -6.67
C LYS A 77 -15.98 -14.52 -6.52
N ALA A 78 -15.47 -14.46 -5.29
CA ALA A 78 -14.06 -14.71 -4.99
C ALA A 78 -13.92 -15.79 -3.92
N LEU A 79 -13.06 -16.78 -4.20
CA LEU A 79 -12.65 -17.80 -3.24
C LEU A 79 -11.46 -17.28 -2.45
N LEU A 80 -11.68 -16.98 -1.17
CA LEU A 80 -10.67 -16.47 -0.27
C LEU A 80 -10.04 -17.62 0.50
N LYS A 81 -8.70 -17.64 0.54
CA LYS A 81 -7.92 -18.58 1.36
C LYS A 81 -7.48 -17.90 2.65
N LYS A 82 -7.53 -18.64 3.76
CA LYS A 82 -7.03 -18.23 5.07
C LYS A 82 -5.62 -17.67 4.99
N ASP A 83 -5.38 -16.58 5.72
CA ASP A 83 -4.06 -15.92 5.87
C ASP A 83 -3.45 -15.37 4.56
N LYS A 84 -4.18 -15.45 3.43
CA LYS A 84 -3.73 -14.86 2.17
C LYS A 84 -4.11 -13.39 2.08
N VAL A 85 -3.15 -12.55 1.70
CA VAL A 85 -3.40 -11.12 1.52
C VAL A 85 -4.14 -10.86 0.22
N TYR A 86 -5.25 -10.15 0.32
CA TYR A 86 -6.00 -9.68 -0.84
C TYR A 86 -6.06 -8.15 -0.86
N THR A 87 -5.93 -7.60 -2.06
CA THR A 87 -5.94 -6.16 -2.32
C THR A 87 -7.07 -5.82 -3.29
N TRP A 88 -8.18 -5.33 -2.77
CA TRP A 88 -9.33 -4.94 -3.59
C TRP A 88 -9.12 -3.56 -4.23
N CYS A 89 -9.44 -3.46 -5.53
CA CYS A 89 -9.37 -2.20 -6.26
C CYS A 89 -10.54 -1.29 -5.91
N SER A 90 -10.25 -0.08 -5.44
CA SER A 90 -11.25 0.96 -5.15
C SER A 90 -11.39 2.01 -6.27
N CYS A 91 -10.36 2.17 -7.12
CA CYS A 91 -10.32 3.23 -8.14
C CYS A 91 -11.10 2.91 -9.43
N GLY A 92 -11.24 1.63 -9.79
CA GLY A 92 -11.93 1.18 -11.00
C GLY A 92 -11.03 0.97 -12.23
N TYR A 93 -9.75 1.34 -12.17
CA TYR A 93 -8.79 1.29 -13.29
C TYR A 93 -7.88 0.06 -13.27
N SER A 94 -8.18 -0.97 -12.48
CA SER A 94 -7.37 -2.20 -12.48
C SER A 94 -7.63 -3.03 -13.73
N GLY A 95 -6.62 -3.76 -14.20
CA GLY A 95 -6.79 -4.76 -15.26
C GLY A 95 -7.30 -6.11 -14.71
N SER A 96 -6.89 -6.48 -13.49
CA SER A 96 -7.22 -7.73 -12.80
C SER A 96 -8.43 -7.61 -11.86
N GLN A 97 -9.47 -6.91 -12.31
CA GLN A 97 -10.67 -6.70 -11.49
C GLN A 97 -11.24 -8.05 -11.01
N PRO A 98 -11.59 -8.20 -9.72
CA PRO A 98 -11.83 -7.15 -8.72
C PRO A 98 -10.61 -6.72 -7.88
N LEU A 99 -9.44 -7.33 -8.10
CA LEU A 99 -8.21 -7.07 -7.37
C LEU A 99 -7.45 -5.87 -7.95
N CYS A 100 -6.48 -5.36 -7.20
CA CYS A 100 -5.66 -4.21 -7.56
C CYS A 100 -4.28 -4.64 -8.08
N ASP A 101 -3.92 -4.15 -9.27
CA ASP A 101 -2.60 -4.37 -9.90
C ASP A 101 -1.56 -3.28 -9.61
N GLY A 102 -1.91 -2.28 -8.79
CA GLY A 102 -1.05 -1.11 -8.60
C GLY A 102 -1.26 0.02 -9.62
N THR A 103 -2.18 -0.13 -10.59
CA THR A 103 -2.50 0.93 -11.59
C THR A 103 -2.87 2.28 -10.98
N HIS A 104 -3.34 2.29 -9.73
CA HIS A 104 -3.66 3.50 -8.97
C HIS A 104 -2.43 4.38 -8.64
N LEU A 105 -1.21 3.84 -8.71
CA LEU A 105 0.05 4.58 -8.50
C LEU A 105 0.68 5.04 -9.82
N THR A 106 0.20 4.54 -10.94
CA THR A 106 0.80 4.76 -12.25
C THR A 106 0.71 6.23 -12.66
N VAL A 107 1.80 6.76 -13.20
CA VAL A 107 1.94 8.19 -13.60
C VAL A 107 1.02 8.57 -14.76
N TYR A 108 0.62 7.61 -15.59
CA TYR A 108 -0.28 7.84 -16.73
C TYR A 108 -1.70 8.29 -16.34
N LEU A 109 -2.11 8.07 -15.08
CA LEU A 109 -3.42 8.50 -14.61
C LEU A 109 -3.28 9.76 -13.73
N PRO A 110 -4.14 10.77 -13.93
CA PRO A 110 -4.06 11.97 -13.13
C PRO A 110 -4.36 11.68 -11.65
N LYS A 111 -3.47 12.13 -10.75
CA LYS A 111 -3.64 11.98 -9.30
C LYS A 111 -4.93 12.61 -8.77
N TRP A 112 -5.45 13.64 -9.44
CA TRP A 112 -6.74 14.25 -9.10
C TRP A 112 -7.93 13.32 -9.36
N ALA A 113 -7.81 12.39 -10.31
CA ALA A 113 -8.82 11.39 -10.62
C ALA A 113 -8.73 10.15 -9.71
N ILE A 114 -7.57 9.87 -9.13
CA ILE A 114 -7.33 8.69 -8.28
C ILE A 114 -6.92 9.13 -6.86
N LYS A 115 -7.92 9.56 -6.09
CA LYS A 115 -7.76 9.85 -4.66
C LYS A 115 -7.90 8.60 -3.78
N LEU A 116 -8.39 7.50 -4.37
CA LEU A 116 -8.72 6.27 -3.66
C LEU A 116 -7.51 5.32 -3.62
N LYS A 117 -7.27 4.73 -2.44
CA LYS A 117 -6.26 3.68 -2.23
C LYS A 117 -6.94 2.32 -2.18
N PRO A 118 -6.27 1.24 -2.62
CA PRO A 118 -6.83 -0.11 -2.55
C PRO A 118 -7.07 -0.54 -1.11
N VAL A 119 -8.10 -1.36 -0.91
CA VAL A 119 -8.44 -1.89 0.42
C VAL A 119 -7.76 -3.24 0.57
N ARG A 120 -6.89 -3.36 1.58
CA ARG A 120 -6.19 -4.59 1.91
C ARG A 120 -6.93 -5.32 3.01
N PHE A 121 -7.07 -6.64 2.88
CA PHE A 121 -7.74 -7.45 3.88
C PHE A 121 -7.17 -8.87 3.88
N ILE A 122 -7.25 -9.55 5.02
CA ILE A 122 -6.74 -10.92 5.20
C ILE A 122 -7.83 -11.73 5.89
N PRO A 123 -8.44 -12.71 5.20
CA PRO A 123 -9.47 -13.57 5.79
C PRO A 123 -8.85 -14.49 6.85
N ASP A 124 -9.65 -14.84 7.86
CA ASP A 124 -9.22 -15.75 8.93
C ASP A 124 -9.56 -17.22 8.63
N ARG A 125 -10.44 -17.46 7.66
CA ARG A 125 -10.87 -18.79 7.22
C ARG A 125 -11.01 -18.83 5.71
N ASP A 126 -11.02 -20.03 5.16
CA ASP A 126 -11.39 -20.23 3.77
C ASP A 126 -12.87 -19.94 3.60
N MET A 127 -13.22 -19.02 2.70
CA MET A 127 -14.60 -18.60 2.51
C MET A 127 -14.86 -18.06 1.11
N GLU A 128 -16.11 -18.12 0.69
CA GLU A 128 -16.57 -17.53 -0.55
C GLU A 128 -17.23 -16.19 -0.27
N VAL A 129 -16.79 -15.13 -0.97
CA VAL A 129 -17.37 -13.79 -0.81
C VAL A 129 -17.70 -13.17 -2.16
N TRP A 130 -18.61 -12.20 -2.14
CA TRP A 130 -18.94 -11.38 -3.29
C TRP A 130 -18.23 -10.04 -3.19
N LEU A 131 -17.25 -9.82 -4.07
CA LEU A 131 -16.52 -8.57 -4.14
C LEU A 131 -17.25 -7.57 -5.05
N CYS A 132 -17.20 -6.30 -4.64
CA CYS A 132 -17.79 -5.22 -5.41
C CYS A 132 -16.95 -4.93 -6.67
N ASN A 133 -17.60 -4.91 -7.84
CA ASN A 133 -16.96 -4.53 -9.10
C ASN A 133 -17.44 -3.16 -9.63
N CYS A 134 -18.60 -2.67 -9.18
CA CYS A 134 -19.11 -1.35 -9.57
C CYS A 134 -18.43 -0.17 -8.86
N LYS A 135 -17.73 -0.44 -7.74
CA LYS A 135 -17.01 0.54 -6.90
C LYS A 135 -17.89 1.64 -6.27
N GLN A 136 -19.21 1.48 -6.35
CA GLN A 136 -20.23 2.33 -5.71
C GLN A 136 -20.71 1.79 -4.35
N THR A 137 -20.02 0.78 -3.81
CA THR A 137 -20.42 0.19 -2.53
C THR A 137 -20.10 1.10 -1.35
N LYS A 138 -21.01 1.14 -0.37
CA LYS A 138 -20.78 1.74 0.95
C LYS A 138 -19.98 0.81 1.86
N ASN A 139 -20.07 -0.51 1.65
CA ASN A 139 -19.37 -1.50 2.46
C ASN A 139 -18.15 -2.09 1.72
N ARG A 140 -17.12 -1.28 1.54
CA ARG A 140 -15.88 -1.71 0.85
C ARG A 140 -15.16 -2.77 1.68
N PRO A 141 -14.72 -3.90 1.11
CA PRO A 141 -14.65 -4.27 -0.32
C PRO A 141 -15.84 -5.09 -0.87
N PHE A 142 -16.84 -5.38 -0.04
CA PHE A 142 -17.92 -6.33 -0.33
C PHE A 142 -19.05 -5.69 -1.15
N CYS A 143 -19.88 -6.53 -1.75
CA CYS A 143 -21.08 -6.07 -2.45
C CYS A 143 -22.23 -5.82 -1.46
N ASP A 144 -22.82 -4.62 -1.52
CA ASP A 144 -23.98 -4.17 -0.74
C ASP A 144 -25.26 -4.06 -1.60
N GLY A 145 -25.20 -4.46 -2.87
CA GLY A 145 -26.33 -4.34 -3.80
C GLY A 145 -26.48 -2.97 -4.45
N SER A 146 -25.62 -1.99 -4.17
CA SER A 146 -25.65 -0.64 -4.77
C SER A 146 -25.58 -0.65 -6.31
N HIS A 147 -25.04 -1.72 -6.90
CA HIS A 147 -25.01 -1.92 -8.35
C HIS A 147 -26.40 -2.03 -9.01
N LYS A 148 -27.43 -2.42 -8.26
CA LYS A 148 -28.81 -2.54 -8.79
C LYS A 148 -29.40 -1.18 -9.15
N ILE A 149 -28.98 -0.12 -8.46
CA ILE A 149 -29.46 1.25 -8.71
C ILE A 149 -29.00 1.69 -10.11
N LEU A 150 -27.73 1.44 -10.43
CA LEU A 150 -27.14 1.73 -11.74
C LEU A 150 -27.88 1.00 -12.88
N LEU A 151 -28.26 -0.27 -12.65
CA LEU A 151 -29.04 -1.04 -13.64
C LEU A 151 -30.44 -0.46 -13.88
N LYS A 152 -31.05 0.17 -12.87
CA LYS A 152 -32.37 0.78 -13.00
C LYS A 152 -32.30 2.09 -13.78
N GLU A 153 -31.24 2.87 -13.59
CA GLU A 153 -31.04 4.14 -14.31
C GLU A 153 -30.90 3.91 -15.81
N GLU A 154 -30.11 2.91 -16.22
CA GLU A 154 -29.93 2.59 -17.65
C GLU A 154 -31.22 2.13 -18.33
N LYS A 155 -32.03 1.33 -17.62
CA LYS A 155 -33.33 0.91 -18.12
C LYS A 155 -34.29 2.07 -18.29
N LYS A 156 -34.19 3.11 -17.45
CA LYS A 156 -35.02 4.31 -17.59
C LYS A 156 -34.60 5.15 -18.79
N THR A 157 -33.30 5.36 -18.98
CA THR A 157 -32.78 6.06 -20.17
C THR A 157 -33.14 5.33 -21.46
N ALA A 158 -33.13 3.99 -21.45
CA ALA A 158 -33.53 3.20 -22.62
C ALA A 158 -35.04 3.22 -22.91
N LEU A 159 -35.87 3.74 -22.00
CA LEU A 159 -37.34 3.76 -22.13
C LEU A 159 -37.87 5.17 -22.43
N SER A 160 -37.01 6.19 -22.47
CA SER A 160 -37.39 7.59 -22.70
C SER A 160 -37.19 8.05 -24.15
N ASP A 161 -36.69 7.15 -25.00
CA ASP A 161 -36.34 7.44 -26.40
C ASP A 161 -37.36 6.82 -27.41
N ASP A 162 -38.46 6.24 -26.92
CA ASP A 162 -39.63 5.77 -27.69
C ASP A 162 -40.84 6.70 -27.43
#